data_AF-A0A182S5Q5-F1
#
_entry.id   AF-A0A182S5Q5-F1
#
_cell.length_a   1.000
_cell.length_b   1.000
_cell.length_c   1.000
_cell.angle_alpha   90.00
_cell.angle_beta   90.00
_cell.angle_gamma   90.00
#
_symmetry.space_group_name_H-M   'P 1'
#
loop_
_entity.id
_entity.type
_entity.pdbx_description
1 polymer ?
#
loop_
_entity_poly.entity_id
_entity_poly.type
_entity_poly.pdbx_seq_one_letter_code
_entity_poly.pdbx_strand_id
1 'polypeptide(L)'
;MAEQSGETSKQRATGSMMCRPGKTTRNPYLNFLRDYRRKNCHLSAVDIVRQGAEQWRQMTDEQKLPYVKIAFYTPLKRRRCPTCAGMPARRMKRSAMRAIARSKAMGRVRVKKEKQGAR
;
A
#
# COMPACT_ATOMS: atom_id res chain seq x y z
N MET A 1 42.44 -26.01 10.38
CA MET A 1 41.80 -25.38 11.54
C MET A 1 42.49 -24.05 11.79
N ALA A 2 41.86 -22.94 11.45
CA ALA A 2 42.26 -21.61 11.91
C ALA A 2 41.01 -20.71 11.85
N GLU A 3 40.41 -20.54 13.03
CA GLU A 3 39.35 -19.61 13.30
C GLU A 3 39.82 -18.18 13.05
N GLN A 4 38.94 -17.33 12.51
CA GLN A 4 39.07 -15.88 12.63
C GLN A 4 37.78 -15.31 13.18
N SER A 5 37.82 -15.10 14.49
CA SER A 5 36.92 -14.31 15.31
C SER A 5 37.03 -12.83 14.94
N GLY A 6 35.89 -12.14 14.88
CA GLY A 6 35.81 -10.70 14.62
C GLY A 6 34.61 -10.07 15.31
N GLU A 7 34.65 -10.02 16.65
CA GLU A 7 33.86 -9.10 17.48
C GLU A 7 34.48 -7.68 17.36
N THR A 8 33.85 -6.51 17.47
CA THR A 8 32.62 -5.97 18.09
C THR A 8 32.31 -4.62 17.39
N SER A 9 31.07 -4.12 17.40
CA SER A 9 30.83 -2.66 17.50
C SER A 9 29.39 -2.30 17.91
N LYS A 10 29.27 -1.93 19.18
CA LYS A 10 28.37 -0.92 19.77
C LYS A 10 26.87 -1.07 19.55
N GLN A 11 26.24 -1.75 20.49
CA GLN A 11 24.81 -1.62 20.80
C GLN A 11 24.49 -0.17 21.21
N ARG A 12 23.83 0.59 20.34
CA ARG A 12 23.05 1.77 20.75
C ARG A 12 21.59 1.33 20.90
N ALA A 13 21.26 0.81 22.07
CA ALA A 13 19.88 0.60 22.48
C ALA A 13 19.28 1.97 22.86
N THR A 14 18.55 2.59 21.94
CA THR A 14 17.62 3.68 22.28
C THR A 14 16.22 3.28 21.87
N GLY A 15 15.41 2.94 22.87
CA GLY A 15 13.96 3.03 22.80
C GLY A 15 13.28 1.85 22.13
N SER A 16 12.55 1.08 22.93
CA SER A 16 11.45 0.22 22.53
C SER A 16 10.48 0.99 21.61
N MET A 17 10.72 0.94 20.30
CA MET A 17 9.74 1.26 19.27
C MET A 17 9.59 -0.01 18.45
N MET A 18 8.77 -0.94 18.96
CA MET A 18 8.15 -2.08 18.26
C MET A 18 8.55 -2.15 16.79
N CYS A 19 9.34 -3.14 16.38
CA CYS A 19 9.92 -3.22 15.04
C CYS A 19 8.84 -3.23 13.96
N ARG A 20 8.42 -2.05 13.49
CA ARG A 20 7.36 -1.88 12.51
C ARG A 20 7.95 -2.21 11.14
N PRO A 21 7.77 -3.43 10.63
CA PRO A 21 8.59 -3.90 9.53
C PRO A 21 8.02 -3.44 8.18
N GLY A 22 6.84 -2.80 8.19
CA GLY A 22 6.20 -2.20 7.02
C GLY A 22 5.10 -3.08 6.40
N LYS A 23 4.52 -2.58 5.32
CA LYS A 23 3.42 -3.25 4.58
C LYS A 23 3.95 -4.37 3.70
N THR A 24 3.10 -5.34 3.37
CA THR A 24 3.43 -6.36 2.37
C THR A 24 3.59 -5.70 1.01
N THR A 25 4.61 -6.10 0.26
CA THR A 25 4.89 -5.58 -1.06
C THR A 25 4.86 -6.68 -2.11
N ARG A 26 4.87 -6.28 -3.37
CA ARG A 26 5.00 -7.19 -4.52
C ARG A 26 6.45 -7.59 -4.80
N ASN A 27 7.40 -7.13 -3.99
CA ASN A 27 8.79 -7.53 -4.10
C ASN A 27 9.08 -8.62 -3.04
N PRO A 28 9.43 -9.85 -3.44
CA PRO A 28 9.70 -10.93 -2.50
C PRO A 28 10.87 -10.62 -1.57
N TYR A 29 11.93 -9.97 -2.06
CA TYR A 29 13.07 -9.59 -1.23
C TYR A 29 12.68 -8.60 -0.13
N LEU A 30 11.85 -7.60 -0.43
CA LEU A 30 11.36 -6.67 0.60
C LEU A 30 10.45 -7.36 1.63
N ASN A 31 9.69 -8.39 1.21
CA ASN A 31 8.91 -9.20 2.14
C ASN A 31 9.81 -10.06 3.05
N PHE A 32 10.94 -10.55 2.53
CA PHE A 32 11.95 -11.21 3.34
C PHE A 32 12.60 -10.26 4.34
N LEU A 33 13.06 -9.07 3.91
CA LEU A 33 13.66 -8.08 4.80
C LEU A 33 12.71 -7.66 5.93
N ARG A 34 11.40 -7.68 5.65
CA ARG A 34 10.38 -7.42 6.65
C ARG A 34 10.40 -8.47 7.77
N ASP A 35 10.48 -9.74 7.43
CA ASP A 35 10.56 -10.82 8.42
C ASP A 35 11.93 -10.84 9.09
N TYR A 36 13.00 -10.58 8.34
CA TYR A 36 14.35 -10.44 8.86
C TYR A 36 14.44 -9.33 9.91
N ARG A 37 13.78 -8.19 9.68
CA ARG A 37 13.70 -7.08 10.64
C ARG A 37 12.88 -7.41 11.89
N ARG A 38 11.86 -8.27 11.79
CA ARG A 38 11.12 -8.74 12.98
C ARG A 38 11.99 -9.61 13.88
N LYS A 39 12.86 -10.43 13.29
CA LYS A 39 13.79 -11.30 14.02
C LYS A 39 14.98 -10.51 14.59
N ASN A 40 15.47 -9.52 13.84
CA ASN A 40 16.66 -8.74 14.17
C ASN A 40 16.32 -7.29 14.58
N CYS A 41 15.35 -7.17 15.47
CA CYS A 41 14.80 -5.91 15.95
C CYS A 41 15.81 -4.89 16.51
N HIS A 42 16.92 -5.39 17.03
CA HIS A 42 17.98 -4.61 17.65
C HIS A 42 18.95 -4.00 16.63
N LEU A 43 18.93 -4.46 15.37
CA LEU A 43 19.79 -3.97 14.31
C LEU A 43 19.27 -2.67 13.70
N SER A 44 20.20 -1.83 13.25
CA SER A 44 19.85 -0.65 12.48
C SER A 44 19.24 -1.04 11.13
N ALA A 45 18.44 -0.16 10.53
CA ALA A 45 17.87 -0.42 9.20
C ALA A 45 18.96 -0.68 8.14
N VAL A 46 20.14 -0.07 8.28
CA VAL A 46 21.26 -0.28 7.36
C VAL A 46 21.81 -1.69 7.51
N ASP A 47 22.00 -2.17 8.74
CA ASP A 47 22.54 -3.52 9.00
C ASP A 47 21.54 -4.60 8.59
N ILE A 48 20.24 -4.36 8.81
CA ILE A 48 19.15 -5.20 8.31
C ILE A 48 19.25 -5.39 6.79
N VAL A 49 19.50 -4.32 6.05
CA VAL A 49 19.60 -4.40 4.59
C VAL A 49 20.88 -5.12 4.17
N ARG A 50 22.02 -4.81 4.79
CA ARG A 50 23.32 -5.42 4.47
C ARG A 50 23.31 -6.94 4.74
N GLN A 51 23.08 -7.32 6.00
CA GLN A 51 23.10 -8.73 6.42
C GLN A 51 21.94 -9.51 5.78
N GLY A 52 20.77 -8.88 5.67
CA GLY A 52 19.62 -9.48 5.00
C GLY A 52 19.87 -9.71 3.50
N ALA A 53 20.56 -8.80 2.81
CA ALA A 53 20.93 -9.01 1.40
C ALA A 53 21.87 -10.20 1.22
N GLU A 54 22.86 -10.35 2.11
CA GLU A 54 23.77 -11.50 2.11
C GLU A 54 23.02 -12.82 2.32
N GLN A 55 22.18 -12.88 3.35
CA GLN A 55 21.39 -14.09 3.62
C GLN A 55 20.41 -14.41 2.48
N TRP A 56 19.76 -13.40 1.90
CA TRP A 56 18.86 -13.60 0.76
C TRP A 56 19.57 -14.21 -0.45
N ARG A 57 20.83 -13.81 -0.72
CA ARG A 57 21.62 -14.39 -1.81
C ARG A 57 21.95 -15.86 -1.56
N GLN A 58 22.17 -16.24 -0.30
CA GLN A 58 22.50 -17.61 0.10
C GLN A 58 21.27 -18.53 0.18
N MET A 59 20.05 -17.98 0.25
CA MET A 59 18.83 -18.79 0.31
C MET A 59 18.56 -19.54 -0.99
N THR A 60 18.09 -20.78 -0.86
CA THR A 60 17.61 -21.58 -1.99
C THR A 60 16.26 -21.06 -2.50
N ASP A 61 15.88 -21.47 -3.71
CA ASP A 61 14.60 -21.06 -4.30
C ASP A 61 13.40 -21.53 -3.49
N GLU A 62 13.49 -22.71 -2.86
CA GLU A 62 12.48 -23.23 -1.94
C GLU A 62 12.29 -22.33 -0.72
N GLN A 63 13.39 -21.83 -0.15
CA GLN A 63 13.35 -20.90 0.99
C GLN A 63 12.81 -19.52 0.58
N LYS A 64 13.01 -19.12 -0.68
CA LYS A 64 12.48 -17.86 -1.26
C LYS A 64 11.01 -17.99 -1.64
N LEU A 65 10.54 -19.20 -1.93
CA LEU A 65 9.19 -19.47 -2.46
C LEU A 65 8.05 -18.88 -1.63
N PRO A 66 8.05 -18.91 -0.28
CA PRO A 66 7.02 -18.26 0.53
C PRO A 66 6.92 -16.76 0.23
N TYR A 67 8.05 -16.08 0.08
CA TYR A 67 8.11 -14.64 -0.21
C TYR A 67 7.66 -14.32 -1.64
N VAL A 68 7.96 -15.21 -2.59
CA VAL A 68 7.47 -15.14 -3.98
C VAL A 68 5.96 -15.27 -4.02
N LYS A 69 5.38 -16.26 -3.31
CA LYS A 69 3.92 -16.43 -3.20
C LYS A 69 3.27 -15.17 -2.63
N ILE A 70 3.79 -14.65 -1.52
CA ILE A 70 3.28 -13.41 -0.90
C ILE A 70 3.32 -12.25 -1.91
N ALA A 71 4.44 -12.08 -2.61
CA ALA A 71 4.59 -11.04 -3.63
C ALA A 71 3.57 -11.18 -4.75
N PHE A 72 3.39 -12.40 -5.27
CA PHE A 72 2.46 -12.71 -6.35
C PHE A 72 1.02 -12.36 -6.02
N TYR A 73 0.53 -12.79 -4.84
CA TYR A 73 -0.83 -12.52 -4.38
C TYR A 73 -1.04 -11.10 -3.84
N THR A 74 0.03 -10.33 -3.61
CA THR A 74 -0.12 -8.94 -3.16
C THR A 74 -0.75 -8.09 -4.28
N PRO A 75 -1.88 -7.41 -3.99
CA PRO A 75 -2.62 -6.68 -5.01
C PRO A 75 -1.81 -5.52 -5.59
N LEU A 76 -1.96 -5.31 -6.89
CA LEU A 76 -1.38 -4.16 -7.57
C LEU A 76 -2.04 -2.88 -7.04
N LYS A 77 -1.25 -2.02 -6.39
CA LYS A 77 -1.68 -0.64 -6.17
C LYS A 77 -1.76 0.03 -7.53
N ARG A 78 -2.97 0.38 -7.96
CA ARG A 78 -3.16 1.25 -9.12
C ARG A 78 -2.39 2.54 -8.86
N ARG A 79 -1.27 2.73 -9.57
CA ARG A 79 -0.55 4.00 -9.53
C ARG A 79 -1.54 5.04 -10.03
N ARG A 80 -1.91 5.98 -9.16
CA ARG A 80 -2.61 7.18 -9.62
C ARG A 80 -1.64 7.87 -10.55
N CYS A 81 -2.00 8.00 -11.82
CA CYS A 81 -1.12 8.68 -12.76
C CYS A 81 -0.94 10.13 -12.25
N PRO A 82 0.30 10.62 -12.11
CA PRO A 82 0.55 11.94 -11.52
C PRO A 82 -0.17 13.07 -12.25
N THR A 83 -0.33 12.95 -13.57
CA THR A 83 -1.03 13.93 -14.41
C THR A 83 -2.55 13.80 -14.35
N CYS A 84 -3.10 12.63 -14.01
CA CYS A 84 -4.55 12.45 -13.84
C CYS A 84 -5.03 12.50 -12.38
N ALA A 85 -4.12 12.56 -11.40
CA ALA A 85 -4.45 12.70 -9.98
C ALA A 85 -5.19 14.01 -9.66
N GLY A 86 -5.06 15.03 -10.53
CA GLY A 86 -5.79 16.30 -10.48
C GLY A 86 -7.04 16.38 -11.36
N MET A 87 -7.31 15.40 -12.24
CA MET A 87 -8.53 15.39 -13.06
C MET A 87 -9.72 15.02 -12.18
N PRO A 88 -10.70 15.92 -11.96
CA PRO A 88 -11.82 15.62 -11.11
C PRO A 88 -12.85 14.81 -11.91
N ALA A 89 -12.57 13.53 -12.14
CA ALA A 89 -13.55 12.59 -12.70
C ALA A 89 -14.87 12.55 -11.88
N ARG A 90 -14.84 13.04 -10.63
CA ARG A 90 -16.02 13.23 -9.77
C ARG A 90 -16.83 14.50 -10.06
N ARG A 91 -16.25 15.53 -10.69
CA ARG A 91 -16.94 16.82 -10.96
C ARG A 91 -17.92 16.70 -12.13
N MET A 92 -17.56 15.99 -13.21
CA MET A 92 -18.49 15.75 -14.33
C MET A 92 -19.73 14.97 -13.91
N LYS A 93 -19.59 13.94 -13.05
CA LYS A 93 -20.73 13.16 -12.54
C LYS A 93 -21.71 14.00 -11.71
N ARG A 94 -21.23 14.97 -10.92
CA ARG A 94 -22.09 15.87 -10.13
C ARG A 94 -22.85 16.86 -10.99
N SER A 95 -22.23 17.40 -12.04
CA SER A 95 -22.90 18.32 -12.98
C SER A 95 -23.99 17.61 -13.78
N ALA A 96 -23.72 16.40 -14.27
CA ALA A 96 -24.71 15.57 -14.95
C ALA A 96 -25.89 15.20 -14.02
N MET A 97 -25.63 14.79 -12.78
CA MET A 97 -26.69 14.53 -11.81
C MET A 97 -27.50 15.78 -11.44
N ARG A 98 -26.88 16.96 -11.34
CA ARG A 98 -27.58 18.23 -11.11
C ARG A 98 -28.48 18.61 -12.29
N ALA A 99 -28.02 18.41 -13.53
CA ALA A 99 -28.84 18.65 -14.72
C ALA A 99 -30.06 17.72 -14.77
N ILE A 100 -29.89 16.43 -14.47
CA ILE A 100 -30.97 15.44 -14.38
C ILE A 100 -31.95 15.76 -13.24
N ALA A 101 -31.46 16.22 -12.09
CA ALA A 101 -32.32 16.64 -10.99
C ALA A 101 -33.15 17.89 -11.35
N ARG A 102 -32.54 18.84 -12.07
CA ARG A 102 -33.21 20.08 -12.51
C ARG A 102 -34.28 19.80 -13.57
N SER A 103 -34.04 18.88 -14.52
CA SER A 103 -35.06 18.49 -15.49
C SER A 103 -36.25 17.78 -14.84
N LYS A 104 -36.01 16.91 -13.85
CA LYS A 104 -37.08 16.27 -13.05
C LYS A 104 -37.89 17.29 -12.22
N ALA A 105 -37.26 18.34 -11.70
CA ALA A 105 -37.96 19.39 -10.98
C ALA A 105 -38.90 20.20 -11.91
N MET A 106 -38.41 20.59 -13.09
CA MET A 106 -39.21 21.33 -14.09
C MET A 106 -40.37 20.48 -14.66
N GLY A 107 -40.19 19.16 -14.80
CA GLY A 107 -41.26 18.23 -15.19
C GLY A 107 -42.38 18.11 -14.15
N ARG A 108 -42.05 18.17 -12.85
CA ARG A 108 -43.04 18.14 -11.75
C ARG A 108 -43.87 19.41 -11.63
N VAL A 109 -43.31 20.57 -11.99
CA VAL A 109 -44.04 21.86 -11.98
C VAL A 109 -45.13 21.87 -13.05
N ARG A 110 -44.90 21.26 -14.21
CA ARG A 110 -45.87 21.20 -15.31
C ARG A 110 -47.11 20.37 -14.95
N VAL A 111 -46.93 19.25 -14.25
CA VAL A 111 -48.04 18.34 -13.84
C VAL A 111 -48.92 18.93 -12.73
N LYS A 112 -48.40 19.85 -11.91
CA LYS A 112 -49.16 20.40 -10.77
C LYS A 112 -50.19 21.47 -11.16
N LYS A 113 -50.11 22.05 -12.37
CA LYS A 113 -51.04 23.10 -12.83
C LYS A 113 -52.38 22.54 -13.34
N GLU A 114 -52.47 21.26 -13.71
CA GLU A 114 -53.71 20.66 -14.24
C GLU A 114 -54.74 20.25 -13.16
N LYS A 115 -54.36 20.15 -11.88
CA LYS A 115 -55.25 19.65 -10.81
C LYS A 115 -55.98 20.72 -9.98
N GLN A 116 -55.97 21.98 -10.40
CA GLN A 116 -56.71 23.07 -9.74
C GLN A 116 -57.70 23.68 -10.74
N GLY A 117 -58.74 22.93 -11.08
CA GLY A 117 -59.72 23.37 -12.08
C GLY A 117 -60.79 22.31 -12.37
N ALA A 118 -61.37 21.72 -11.33
CA ALA A 118 -62.60 20.96 -11.44
C ALA A 118 -63.31 21.03 -10.09
N ARG A 119 -64.21 22.01 -9.95
CA ARG A 119 -65.25 22.07 -8.93
C ARG A 119 -66.57 21.85 -9.63
#